data_AF-A0A1W1USU4-F1
#
_entry.id   AF-A0A1W1USU4-F1
#
_cell.length_a   1.000
_cell.length_b   1.000
_cell.length_c   1.000
_cell.angle_alpha   90.00
_cell.angle_beta   90.00
_cell.angle_gamma   90.00
#
_symmetry.space_group_name_H-M   'P 1'
#
loop_
_entity.id
_entity.type
_entity.pdbx_description
1 polymer ?
#
loop_
_entity_poly.entity_id
_entity_poly.type
_entity_poly.pdbx_seq_one_letter_code
_entity_poly.pdbx_strand_id
1 'polypeptide(L)'
;MMTALWHPDALPSLALGRHHSALRPLPGVATHSRRPGTTLDGGWTGSPTQSKATLNITGFFVAWDDNSFTSLKRNLGALGVLVSEWWRLEAGGTLSPESPGKNANMRAYVAVHCPGLPMMPLVNNYDPIMNCKGLVEA
;
A
#
# COMPACT_ATOMS: atom_id res chain seq x y z
N MET A 1 10.38 -10.96 -30.14
CA MET A 1 10.83 -11.32 -28.78
C MET A 1 10.43 -10.18 -27.86
N MET A 2 9.51 -10.40 -26.91
CA MET A 2 9.15 -9.42 -25.89
C MET A 2 10.09 -9.63 -24.69
N THR A 3 10.84 -8.62 -24.31
CA THR A 3 11.68 -8.63 -23.12
C THR A 3 10.80 -8.41 -21.90
N ALA A 4 10.72 -9.38 -20.99
CA ALA A 4 10.10 -9.17 -19.69
C ALA A 4 10.94 -8.15 -18.89
N LEU A 5 10.30 -7.07 -18.42
CA LEU A 5 10.94 -6.06 -17.56
C LEU A 5 11.21 -6.58 -16.14
N TRP A 6 10.80 -7.82 -15.82
CA TRP A 6 10.93 -8.43 -14.50
C TRP A 6 11.41 -9.87 -14.62
N HIS A 7 12.51 -10.20 -13.94
CA HIS A 7 13.03 -11.56 -13.82
C HIS A 7 12.62 -12.12 -12.43
N PRO A 8 11.89 -13.24 -12.36
CA PRO A 8 11.33 -13.76 -11.10
C PRO A 8 12.38 -14.39 -10.16
N ASP A 9 13.62 -14.60 -10.62
CA ASP A 9 14.63 -15.38 -9.88
C ASP A 9 15.22 -14.63 -8.68
N ALA A 10 14.97 -13.33 -8.55
CA ALA A 10 15.28 -12.60 -7.33
C ALA A 10 14.36 -11.38 -7.18
N LEU A 11 13.60 -11.36 -6.07
CA LEU A 11 13.08 -10.10 -5.55
C LEU A 11 14.29 -9.18 -5.28
N PRO A 12 14.27 -7.90 -5.71
CA PRO A 12 15.31 -6.97 -5.29
C PRO A 12 15.35 -6.99 -3.78
N SER A 13 16.55 -7.05 -3.19
CA SER A 13 16.73 -6.99 -1.75
C SER A 13 16.10 -5.69 -1.26
N LEU A 14 14.87 -5.79 -0.74
CA LEU A 14 14.24 -4.71 -0.01
C LEU A 14 15.12 -4.51 1.21
N ALA A 15 15.89 -3.42 1.22
CA ALA A 15 16.45 -2.89 2.44
C ALA A 15 15.26 -2.41 3.27
N LEU A 16 14.57 -3.35 3.92
CA LEU A 16 13.83 -3.09 5.14
C LEU A 16 14.89 -2.61 6.10
N GLY A 17 15.16 -1.29 6.06
CA GLY A 17 15.91 -0.65 7.10
C GLY A 17 15.32 -1.18 8.39
N ARG A 18 16.19 -1.65 9.29
CA ARG A 18 15.80 -1.88 10.68
C ARG A 18 15.41 -0.52 11.24
N HIS A 19 14.25 -0.02 10.85
CA HIS A 19 13.44 0.82 11.69
C HIS A 19 13.22 -0.07 12.89
N HIS A 20 14.06 0.15 13.89
CA HIS A 20 13.83 -0.31 15.23
C HIS A 20 12.33 -0.18 15.45
N SER A 21 11.66 -1.31 15.70
CA SER A 21 10.32 -1.34 16.22
C SER A 21 10.35 -0.66 17.59
N ALA A 22 10.48 0.66 17.60
CA ALA A 22 9.99 1.50 18.66
C ALA A 22 8.49 1.64 18.39
N LEU A 23 7.77 0.52 18.55
CA LEU A 23 6.38 0.58 18.96
C LEU A 23 6.40 1.46 20.21
N ARG A 24 5.99 2.71 20.08
CA ARG A 24 5.85 3.59 21.24
C ARG A 24 4.88 2.87 22.19
N PRO A 25 5.28 2.60 23.44
CA PRO A 25 4.34 2.11 24.43
C PRO A 25 3.20 3.12 24.55
N LEU A 26 1.97 2.64 24.48
CA LEU A 26 0.82 3.41 24.96
C LEU A 26 1.07 3.75 26.45
N PRO A 27 0.74 4.96 26.92
CA PRO A 27 0.91 5.30 28.33
C PRO A 27 0.10 4.32 29.19
N GLY A 28 0.78 3.56 30.06
CA GLY A 28 0.16 2.64 31.03
C GLY A 28 0.86 1.30 31.26
N VAL A 29 1.83 0.90 30.44
CA VAL A 29 2.55 -0.39 30.61
C VAL A 29 3.99 -0.12 31.06
N ALA A 30 4.32 -0.51 32.30
CA ALA A 30 5.67 -0.46 32.82
C ALA A 30 6.54 -1.55 32.16
N THR A 31 7.70 -1.17 31.64
CA THR A 31 8.73 -2.11 31.17
C THR A 31 9.97 -2.00 32.04
N HIS A 32 10.39 -3.15 32.57
CA HIS A 32 11.56 -3.30 33.41
C HIS A 32 12.85 -2.89 32.71
N SER A 33 13.73 -2.26 33.49
CA SER A 33 15.04 -1.76 33.10
C SER A 33 16.01 -2.90 32.78
N ARG A 34 16.74 -2.81 31.65
CA ARG A 34 18.03 -3.47 31.48
C ARG A 34 19.06 -2.47 30.96
N ARG A 35 20.14 -2.37 31.74
CA ARG A 35 21.29 -1.46 31.62
C ARG A 35 22.41 -2.13 30.78
N PRO A 36 23.57 -1.48 30.51
CA PRO A 36 23.95 -1.03 29.16
C PRO A 36 25.27 -1.65 28.63
N GLY A 37 25.56 -1.40 27.34
CA GLY A 37 26.94 -1.26 26.88
C GLY A 37 27.29 -1.97 25.58
N THR A 38 27.44 -1.20 24.50
CA THR A 38 28.64 -1.30 23.64
C THR A 38 28.74 -0.02 22.81
N THR A 39 29.79 0.75 23.11
CA THR A 39 30.22 1.96 22.42
C THR A 39 30.83 1.59 21.08
N LEU A 40 30.46 2.28 20.00
CA LEU A 40 31.25 2.32 18.77
C LEU A 40 31.59 3.78 18.50
N ASP A 41 32.82 4.15 18.86
CA ASP A 41 33.43 5.43 18.50
C ASP A 41 33.66 5.46 16.99
N GLY A 42 32.91 6.33 16.32
CA GLY A 42 33.05 6.61 14.90
C GLY A 42 32.55 8.02 14.65
N GLY A 43 33.44 8.99 14.83
CA GLY A 43 33.17 10.41 14.64
C GLY A 43 32.53 10.71 13.29
N TRP A 44 31.26 11.11 13.34
CA TRP A 44 30.58 11.82 12.26
C TRP A 44 30.28 13.24 12.77
N THR A 45 31.20 14.17 12.56
CA THR A 45 30.92 15.61 12.68
C THR A 45 30.31 16.10 11.38
N GLY A 46 29.15 15.56 11.05
CA GLY A 46 28.24 16.13 10.08
C GLY A 46 26.89 16.06 10.73
N SER A 47 26.41 17.17 11.31
CA SER A 47 25.02 17.26 11.75
C SER A 47 24.16 16.89 10.56
N PRO A 48 23.43 15.75 10.57
CA PRO A 48 22.49 15.51 9.51
C PRO A 48 21.40 16.56 9.73
N THR A 49 21.37 17.58 8.87
CA THR A 49 20.14 18.31 8.65
C THR A 49 19.19 17.26 8.06
N GLN A 50 18.52 16.52 8.95
CA GLN A 50 17.50 15.55 8.61
C GLN A 50 16.39 16.37 7.97
N SER A 51 16.50 16.59 6.65
CA SER A 51 15.36 16.88 5.82
C SER A 51 14.36 15.80 6.16
N LYS A 52 13.27 16.19 6.81
CA LYS A 52 12.20 15.29 7.22
C LYS A 52 11.67 14.69 5.92
N ALA A 53 12.15 13.50 5.56
CA ALA A 53 11.78 12.86 4.31
C ALA A 53 10.26 12.75 4.30
N THR A 54 9.62 13.45 3.37
CA THR A 54 8.18 13.37 3.19
C THR A 54 7.88 11.93 2.80
N LEU A 55 7.22 11.20 3.70
CA LEU A 55 6.78 9.84 3.42
C LEU A 55 5.75 9.90 2.29
N ASN A 56 6.01 9.17 1.20
CA ASN A 56 5.02 9.01 0.15
C ASN A 56 4.05 7.89 0.56
N ILE A 57 2.87 8.27 1.05
CA ILE A 57 1.87 7.33 1.55
C ILE A 57 0.93 6.92 0.41
N THR A 58 1.03 5.66 -0.01
CA THR A 58 0.14 5.07 -1.01
C THR A 58 -1.08 4.46 -0.32
N GLY A 59 -2.28 4.94 -0.66
CA GLY A 59 -3.53 4.34 -0.22
C GLY A 59 -4.09 3.38 -1.27
N PHE A 60 -4.61 2.23 -0.84
CA PHE A 60 -5.35 1.30 -1.71
C PHE A 60 -6.84 1.40 -1.39
N PHE A 61 -7.64 1.54 -2.44
CA PHE A 61 -9.10 1.53 -2.36
C PHE A 61 -9.64 0.32 -3.10
N VAL A 62 -10.32 -0.55 -2.35
CA VAL A 62 -11.05 -1.71 -2.89
C VAL A 62 -12.54 -1.46 -2.79
N ALA A 63 -13.28 -1.88 -3.81
CA ALA A 63 -14.71 -1.58 -3.88
C ALA A 63 -15.58 -2.57 -3.09
N TRP A 64 -15.07 -3.76 -2.77
CA TRP A 64 -15.83 -4.80 -2.08
C TRP A 64 -16.01 -4.56 -0.57
N ASP A 65 -15.17 -3.74 0.07
CA ASP A 65 -15.27 -3.38 1.49
C ASP A 65 -15.70 -1.92 1.68
N ASP A 66 -16.88 -1.69 2.28
CA ASP A 66 -17.39 -0.34 2.54
C ASP A 66 -16.54 0.46 3.54
N ASN A 67 -15.73 -0.22 4.37
CA ASN A 67 -14.77 0.45 5.23
C ASN A 67 -13.66 1.16 4.45
N SER A 68 -13.36 0.72 3.21
CA SER A 68 -12.39 1.40 2.35
C SER A 68 -12.79 2.84 2.08
N PHE A 69 -14.08 3.10 1.81
CA PHE A 69 -14.54 4.46 1.59
C PHE A 69 -14.52 5.30 2.87
N THR A 70 -14.90 4.71 4.01
CA THR A 70 -14.83 5.38 5.31
C THR A 70 -13.38 5.74 5.68
N SER A 71 -12.44 4.82 5.45
CA SER A 71 -11.01 5.05 5.68
C SER A 71 -10.46 6.13 4.75
N LEU A 72 -10.84 6.12 3.48
CA LEU A 72 -10.47 7.15 2.51
C LEU A 72 -10.88 8.54 3.01
N LYS A 73 -12.15 8.71 3.41
CA LYS A 73 -12.65 10.00 3.93
C LYS A 73 -11.85 10.53 5.11
N ARG A 74 -11.43 9.62 6.01
CA ARG A 74 -10.68 9.99 7.23
C ARG A 74 -9.21 10.34 6.95
N ASN A 75 -8.61 9.73 5.93
CA ASN A 75 -7.16 9.79 5.70
C ASN A 75 -6.75 10.49 4.39
N LEU A 76 -7.71 10.98 3.59
CA LEU A 76 -7.46 11.51 2.24
C LEU A 76 -6.32 12.52 2.19
N GLY A 77 -6.27 13.47 3.14
CA GLY A 77 -5.25 14.53 3.17
C GLY A 77 -3.83 14.07 3.51
N ALA A 78 -3.65 12.81 3.95
CA ALA A 78 -2.34 12.24 4.23
C ALA A 78 -1.80 11.39 3.07
N LEU A 79 -2.61 11.10 2.05
CA LEU A 79 -2.21 10.26 0.93
C LEU A 79 -1.37 11.06 -0.08
N GLY A 80 -0.27 10.46 -0.54
CA GLY A 80 0.52 10.95 -1.67
C GLY A 80 0.04 10.40 -3.01
N VAL A 81 -0.57 9.22 -3.03
CA VAL A 81 -1.20 8.60 -4.20
C VAL A 81 -2.32 7.65 -3.77
N LEU A 82 -3.39 7.60 -4.57
CA LEU A 82 -4.50 6.67 -4.38
C LEU A 82 -4.50 5.63 -5.49
N VAL A 83 -4.39 4.35 -5.13
CA VAL A 83 -4.51 3.21 -6.04
C VAL A 83 -5.92 2.64 -5.89
N SER A 84 -6.66 2.55 -6.98
CA SER A 84 -8.06 2.13 -6.93
C SER A 84 -8.34 1.01 -7.91
N GLU A 85 -9.06 -0.01 -7.44
CA GLU A 85 -9.50 -1.16 -8.22
C GLU A 85 -10.56 -0.74 -9.25
N TRP A 86 -10.14 -0.32 -10.45
CA TRP A 86 -11.04 0.19 -11.50
C TRP A 86 -11.42 -0.85 -12.53
N TRP A 87 -10.54 -1.82 -12.74
CA TRP A 87 -10.69 -2.80 -13.81
C TRP A 87 -10.49 -4.20 -13.27
N ARG A 88 -11.25 -5.14 -13.81
CA ARG A 88 -11.02 -6.57 -13.66
C ARG A 88 -10.52 -7.14 -14.98
N LEU A 89 -9.51 -7.98 -14.89
CA LEU A 89 -9.03 -8.79 -15.99
C LEU A 89 -9.88 -10.06 -16.08
N GLU A 90 -10.61 -10.20 -17.17
CA GLU A 90 -11.49 -11.33 -17.43
C GLU A 90 -10.74 -12.49 -18.09
N ALA A 91 -11.37 -13.67 -18.07
CA ALA A 91 -10.94 -14.79 -18.88
C ALA A 91 -10.88 -14.39 -20.37
N GLY A 92 -9.74 -14.62 -21.01
CA GLY A 92 -9.47 -14.16 -22.39
C GLY A 92 -8.77 -12.81 -22.50
N GLY A 93 -8.41 -12.18 -21.38
CA GLY A 93 -7.54 -10.99 -21.35
C GLY A 93 -8.26 -9.66 -21.60
N THR A 94 -9.59 -9.65 -21.59
CA THR A 94 -10.39 -8.43 -21.69
C THR A 94 -10.48 -7.72 -20.33
N LEU A 95 -10.72 -6.41 -20.35
CA LEU A 95 -10.90 -5.60 -19.14
C LEU A 95 -12.37 -5.23 -18.97
N SER A 96 -12.94 -5.50 -17.80
CA SER A 96 -14.27 -5.06 -17.40
C SER A 96 -14.19 -4.04 -16.27
N PRO A 97 -15.11 -3.05 -16.18
CA PRO A 97 -15.13 -2.12 -15.06
C PRO A 97 -15.42 -2.83 -13.74
N GLU A 98 -14.55 -2.66 -12.75
CA GLU A 98 -14.81 -3.10 -11.39
C GLU A 98 -15.75 -2.10 -10.71
N SER A 99 -16.86 -2.56 -10.14
CA SER A 99 -17.76 -1.78 -9.27
C SER A 99 -17.98 -0.31 -9.69
N PRO A 100 -18.50 -0.03 -10.91
CA PRO A 100 -18.44 1.29 -11.54
C PRO A 100 -19.10 2.40 -10.70
N GLY A 101 -20.18 2.10 -9.98
CA GLY A 101 -20.86 3.06 -9.09
C GLY A 101 -20.02 3.47 -7.88
N LYS A 102 -19.36 2.51 -7.21
CA LYS A 102 -18.48 2.81 -6.05
C LYS A 102 -17.26 3.61 -6.48
N ASN A 103 -16.68 3.26 -7.62
CA ASN A 103 -15.57 4.01 -8.20
C ASN A 103 -15.96 5.43 -8.63
N ALA A 104 -17.16 5.62 -9.20
CA ALA A 104 -17.67 6.96 -9.52
C ALA A 104 -17.85 7.82 -8.25
N ASN A 105 -18.44 7.25 -7.20
CA ASN A 105 -18.64 7.94 -5.91
C ASN A 105 -17.31 8.33 -5.25
N MET A 106 -16.33 7.42 -5.27
CA MET A 106 -14.99 7.70 -4.76
C MET A 106 -14.33 8.84 -5.53
N ARG A 107 -14.34 8.79 -6.88
CA ARG A 107 -13.73 9.86 -7.71
C ARG A 107 -14.40 11.21 -7.47
N ALA A 108 -15.73 11.24 -7.37
CA ALA A 108 -16.46 12.46 -7.07
C ALA A 108 -16.04 13.05 -5.70
N TYR A 109 -15.87 12.19 -4.69
CA TYR A 109 -15.39 12.61 -3.38
C TYR A 109 -13.96 13.17 -3.43
N VAL A 110 -13.03 12.46 -4.08
CA VAL A 110 -11.62 12.92 -4.22
C VAL A 110 -11.54 14.24 -4.98
N ALA A 111 -12.31 14.39 -6.07
CA ALA A 111 -12.32 15.63 -6.86
C ALA A 111 -12.77 16.86 -6.04
N VAL A 112 -13.70 16.67 -5.10
CA VAL A 112 -14.18 17.75 -4.23
C VAL A 112 -13.19 18.06 -3.10
N HIS A 113 -12.61 17.03 -2.48
CA HIS A 113 -11.86 17.20 -1.22
C HIS A 113 -10.34 17.22 -1.38
N CYS A 114 -9.80 16.68 -2.47
CA CYS A 114 -8.37 16.68 -2.78
C CYS A 114 -8.14 16.59 -4.31
N PRO A 115 -8.51 17.62 -5.08
CA PRO A 115 -8.50 17.59 -6.56
C PRO A 115 -7.12 17.33 -7.18
N GLY A 116 -6.04 17.57 -6.44
CA GLY A 116 -4.66 17.36 -6.88
C GLY A 116 -4.09 15.97 -6.56
N LEU A 117 -4.83 15.09 -5.88
CA LEU A 117 -4.34 13.78 -5.48
C LEU A 117 -4.11 12.88 -6.71
N PRO A 118 -2.87 12.41 -6.96
CA PRO A 118 -2.61 11.44 -8.02
C PRO A 118 -3.41 10.15 -7.80
N MET A 119 -4.04 9.65 -8.86
CA MET A 119 -4.77 8.38 -8.84
C MET A 119 -4.17 7.40 -9.85
N MET A 120 -3.90 6.18 -9.41
CA MET A 120 -3.42 5.09 -10.26
C MET A 120 -4.49 3.99 -10.37
N PRO A 121 -4.98 3.67 -11.58
CA PRO A 121 -5.90 2.55 -11.76
C PRO A 121 -5.18 1.22 -11.50
N LEU A 122 -5.78 0.38 -10.68
CA LEU A 122 -5.41 -1.03 -10.53
C LEU A 122 -6.29 -1.89 -11.45
N VAL A 123 -5.64 -2.82 -12.15
CA VAL A 123 -6.28 -3.95 -12.82
C VAL A 123 -6.20 -5.14 -11.87
N ASN A 124 -7.34 -5.62 -11.39
CA ASN A 124 -7.43 -6.81 -10.56
C ASN A 124 -7.60 -8.06 -11.43
N ASN A 125 -6.84 -9.11 -11.14
CA ASN A 125 -6.92 -10.41 -11.82
C ASN A 125 -7.54 -11.51 -10.94
N TYR A 126 -8.16 -11.12 -9.82
CA TYR A 126 -8.88 -12.04 -8.95
C TYR A 126 -10.26 -12.38 -9.52
N ASP A 127 -10.54 -13.68 -9.66
CA ASP A 127 -11.85 -14.21 -10.03
C ASP A 127 -12.50 -14.89 -8.81
N PRO A 128 -13.57 -14.31 -8.23
CA PRO A 128 -14.27 -14.91 -7.09
C PRO A 128 -15.07 -16.18 -7.44
N ILE A 129 -15.26 -16.48 -8.74
CA ILE A 129 -16.02 -17.63 -9.24
C ILE A 129 -15.12 -18.84 -9.50
N MET A 130 -13.80 -18.65 -9.68
CA MET A 130 -12.79 -19.70 -9.74
C MET A 130 -12.53 -20.36 -8.36
N ASN A 131 -13.59 -20.69 -7.64
CA ASN A 131 -13.56 -21.59 -6.50
C ASN A 131 -13.69 -23.02 -7.03
N CYS A 132 -12.58 -23.74 -7.11
CA CYS A 132 -12.42 -25.20 -7.14
C CYS A 132 -13.69 -26.04 -7.42
N LYS A 133 -14.29 -25.91 -8.61
CA LYS A 133 -15.20 -26.91 -9.18
C LYS A 133 -14.61 -27.33 -10.52
N GLY A 134 -13.67 -28.28 -10.48
CA GLY A 134 -13.06 -28.79 -11.71
C GLY A 134 -11.82 -29.68 -11.58
N LEU A 135 -11.41 -30.13 -10.38
CA LEU A 135 -10.39 -31.17 -10.23
C LEU A 135 -10.95 -32.48 -9.66
N VAL A 136 -12.25 -32.72 -9.88
CA VAL A 136 -12.85 -34.05 -9.74
C VAL A 136 -13.69 -34.26 -10.98
N GLU A 137 -13.07 -34.77 -12.06
CA GLU A 137 -13.57 -35.89 -12.87
C GLU A 137 -12.67 -36.14 -14.09
N ALA A 138 -12.23 -37.40 -14.15
CA ALA A 138 -11.61 -38.18 -15.25
C ALA A 138 -10.17 -37.85 -15.69
#